data_AF-A0A5D5ARD0-F1
#
_entry.id   AF-A0A5D5ARD0-F1
#
_cell.length_a   1.000
_cell.length_b   1.000
_cell.length_c   1.000
_cell.angle_alpha   90.00
_cell.angle_beta   90.00
_cell.angle_gamma   90.00
#
_symmetry.space_group_name_H-M   'P 1'
#
loop_
_entity.id
_entity.type
_entity.pdbx_description
1 polymer ?
#
loop_
_entity_poly.entity_id
_entity_poly.type
_entity_poly.pdbx_seq_one_letter_code
_entity_poly.pdbx_strand_id
1 'polypeptide(L)'
;MTLKQSKNSSQGIRYFDDLKKYLESVQLSTEDVCIVGSAVLADFGLRENGDIDLAIDPYERGAVDFDSTPKNIDVSVEKYSWLGVTDKELVHDETYHYTTNGIKIVKPEIELSFKHRRLWEKDQRDIELLEQRFLGADDYEWDWSLFSYEFYPDFFDKRGLPESKKKDYSLIAEAEVTLREEGVVATARAGFGLISRKLGISTPKFVGSRTRGKSDKSGDETLYFVIWPTVSDYFDSIVDRLDSELGVVSVEIMNLGDEVGQFVDDMYAVNESERLIEYKKYKINDDGDNVVIVGTEPPVNEYGEIDEDQLSSLKNKIRREYYPYVSKDSFHNIFHGPDSLDENEWITDVLSEYQ
;
A
#
# COMPACT_ATOMS: atom_id res chain seq x y z
N MET A 1 19.18 9.58 19.99
CA MET A 1 19.13 8.24 20.65
C MET A 1 20.25 7.42 20.02
N THR A 2 21.30 7.05 20.75
CA THR A 2 22.48 6.41 20.16
C THR A 2 22.23 4.91 20.03
N LEU A 3 21.90 4.44 18.83
CA LEU A 3 21.82 3.02 18.50
C LEU A 3 23.09 2.33 19.03
N LYS A 4 22.93 1.23 19.78
CA LYS A 4 24.04 0.34 20.14
C LYS A 4 24.46 -0.43 18.89
N GLN A 5 24.97 0.26 17.88
CA GLN A 5 25.58 -0.41 16.74
C GLN A 5 26.77 -1.24 17.24
N SER A 6 26.81 -2.49 16.78
CA SER A 6 28.02 -3.30 16.74
C SER A 6 29.19 -2.41 16.31
N LYS A 7 30.27 -2.40 17.09
CA LYS A 7 31.43 -1.49 16.98
C LYS A 7 32.18 -1.50 15.62
N ASN A 8 31.65 -2.12 14.57
CA ASN A 8 32.33 -2.40 13.31
C ASN A 8 31.54 -2.07 12.01
N SER A 9 30.42 -1.32 12.04
CA SER A 9 29.46 -1.25 10.91
C SER A 9 30.01 -0.76 9.55
N SER A 10 31.00 0.15 9.48
CA SER A 10 31.51 0.59 8.17
C SER A 10 32.55 -0.30 7.51
N GLN A 11 32.98 -1.40 8.12
CA GLN A 11 33.92 -2.31 7.44
C GLN A 11 33.27 -3.03 6.24
N GLY A 12 31.93 -2.97 6.11
CA GLY A 12 31.19 -3.65 5.05
C GLY A 12 30.97 -2.85 3.76
N ILE A 13 30.97 -1.51 3.79
CA ILE A 13 30.65 -0.70 2.61
C ILE A 13 31.86 -0.63 1.68
N ARG A 14 31.77 -1.30 0.53
CA ARG A 14 32.76 -1.21 -0.54
C ARG A 14 32.77 0.18 -1.14
N TYR A 15 33.96 0.62 -1.56
CA TYR A 15 34.20 1.90 -2.25
C TYR A 15 34.08 3.17 -1.40
N PHE A 16 34.04 3.05 -0.06
CA PHE A 16 33.93 4.19 0.83
C PHE A 16 35.09 5.21 0.69
N ASP A 17 36.32 4.73 0.49
CA ASP A 17 37.48 5.60 0.26
C ASP A 17 37.40 6.33 -1.10
N ASP A 18 36.77 5.70 -2.10
CA ASP A 18 36.56 6.33 -3.40
C ASP A 18 35.48 7.40 -3.32
N LEU A 19 34.42 7.17 -2.53
CA LEU A 19 33.42 8.19 -2.19
C LEU A 19 34.07 9.42 -1.55
N LYS A 20 34.92 9.23 -0.53
CA LYS A 20 35.61 10.36 0.13
C LYS A 20 36.44 11.19 -0.85
N LYS A 21 37.26 10.53 -1.68
CA LYS A 21 38.07 11.21 -2.71
C LYS A 21 37.19 11.94 -3.72
N TYR A 22 36.06 11.33 -4.09
CA TYR A 22 35.11 11.95 -5.01
C TYR A 22 34.52 13.23 -4.40
N LEU A 23 33.96 13.16 -3.18
CA LEU A 23 33.40 14.32 -2.48
C LEU A 23 34.44 15.44 -2.33
N GLU A 24 35.68 15.12 -1.96
CA GLU A 24 36.78 16.09 -1.91
C GLU A 24 37.06 16.73 -3.27
N SER A 25 37.02 15.95 -4.36
CA SER A 25 37.30 16.44 -5.72
C SER A 25 36.23 17.40 -6.25
N VAL A 26 34.97 17.23 -5.85
CA VAL A 26 33.84 18.10 -6.20
C VAL A 26 33.52 19.13 -5.12
N GLN A 27 34.35 19.21 -4.07
CA GLN A 27 34.19 20.15 -2.94
C GLN A 27 32.86 20.02 -2.19
N LEU A 28 32.29 18.80 -2.11
CA LEU A 28 31.08 18.51 -1.34
C LEU A 28 31.41 18.04 0.08
N SER A 29 30.61 18.49 1.05
CA SER A 29 30.68 17.98 2.43
C SER A 29 29.97 16.63 2.54
N THR A 30 30.40 15.80 3.50
CA THR A 30 29.64 14.60 3.88
C THR A 30 28.29 14.94 4.53
N GLU A 31 28.11 16.18 4.98
CA GLU A 31 26.84 16.69 5.48
C GLU A 31 25.83 16.98 4.36
N ASP A 32 26.28 17.17 3.13
CA ASP A 32 25.41 17.56 2.00
C ASP A 32 24.96 16.35 1.18
N VAL A 33 25.25 15.14 1.67
CA VAL A 33 25.00 13.89 0.95
C VAL A 33 24.46 12.80 1.87
N CYS A 34 23.74 11.85 1.29
CA CYS A 34 23.22 10.67 1.99
C CYS A 34 23.46 9.43 1.12
N ILE A 35 24.06 8.39 1.68
CA ILE A 35 24.21 7.10 1.02
C ILE A 35 22.86 6.41 0.98
N VAL A 36 22.51 5.88 -0.19
CA VAL A 36 21.23 5.23 -0.45
C VAL A 36 21.44 3.84 -1.09
N GLY A 37 20.35 3.12 -1.35
CA GLY A 37 20.41 1.86 -2.09
C GLY A 37 21.14 0.73 -1.37
N SER A 38 21.89 -0.07 -2.12
CA SER A 38 22.42 -1.35 -1.61
C SER A 38 23.51 -1.21 -0.55
N ALA A 39 24.13 -0.04 -0.43
CA ALA A 39 25.11 0.25 0.60
C ALA A 39 24.51 0.22 2.02
N VAL A 40 23.19 0.41 2.16
CA VAL A 40 22.47 0.20 3.42
C VAL A 40 22.67 -1.23 3.91
N LEU A 41 22.46 -2.23 3.05
CA LEU A 41 22.63 -3.64 3.40
C LEU A 41 24.09 -3.96 3.77
N ALA A 42 25.05 -3.29 3.12
CA ALA A 42 26.46 -3.47 3.38
C ALA A 42 26.89 -2.92 4.75
N ASP A 43 26.33 -1.79 5.17
CA ASP A 43 26.58 -1.21 6.50
C ASP A 43 26.11 -2.14 7.63
N PHE A 44 25.04 -2.89 7.40
CA PHE A 44 24.53 -3.91 8.33
C PHE A 44 25.15 -5.30 8.15
N GLY A 45 26.12 -5.45 7.23
CA GLY A 45 26.80 -6.73 6.98
C GLY A 45 25.92 -7.80 6.35
N LEU A 46 24.81 -7.42 5.71
CA LEU A 46 23.84 -8.35 5.10
C LEU A 46 24.29 -8.81 3.72
N ARG A 47 24.89 -7.91 2.93
CA ARG A 47 25.55 -8.25 1.67
C ARG A 47 26.57 -7.19 1.25
N GLU A 48 27.46 -7.56 0.34
CA GLU A 48 28.33 -6.57 -0.32
C GLU A 48 27.56 -5.71 -1.33
N ASN A 49 27.89 -4.41 -1.37
CA ASN A 49 27.43 -3.48 -2.40
C ASN A 49 28.36 -3.51 -3.62
N GLY A 50 27.78 -3.34 -4.82
CA GLY A 50 28.53 -3.29 -6.08
C GLY A 50 29.02 -1.89 -6.45
N ASP A 51 28.33 -0.88 -5.93
CA ASP A 51 28.48 0.56 -6.12
C ASP A 51 27.95 1.28 -4.87
N ILE A 52 28.15 2.59 -4.79
CA ILE A 52 27.53 3.46 -3.80
C ILE A 52 26.52 4.34 -4.53
N ASP A 53 25.24 4.17 -4.24
CA ASP A 53 24.24 5.16 -4.63
C ASP A 53 24.29 6.35 -3.66
N LEU A 54 24.25 7.57 -4.18
CA LEU A 54 24.33 8.80 -3.40
C LEU A 54 23.16 9.74 -3.73
N ALA A 55 22.45 10.19 -2.71
CA ALA A 55 21.58 11.36 -2.79
C ALA A 55 22.38 12.60 -2.38
N ILE A 56 22.20 13.70 -3.11
CA ILE A 56 22.90 14.98 -2.88
C ILE A 56 21.86 16.06 -2.62
N ASP A 57 22.14 16.95 -1.66
CA ASP A 57 21.34 18.14 -1.43
C ASP A 57 21.03 18.84 -2.77
N PRO A 58 19.75 19.06 -3.12
CA PRO A 58 19.36 19.79 -4.31
C PRO A 58 20.11 21.11 -4.54
N TYR A 59 20.52 21.82 -3.49
CA TYR A 59 21.28 23.08 -3.59
C TYR A 59 22.74 22.89 -4.04
N GLU A 60 23.33 21.73 -3.76
CA GLU A 60 24.73 21.43 -4.05
C GLU A 60 24.92 20.67 -5.38
N ARG A 61 23.83 20.19 -5.99
CA ARG A 61 23.89 19.46 -7.29
C ARG A 61 24.57 20.25 -8.40
N GLY A 62 24.54 21.57 -8.36
CA GLY A 62 25.20 22.43 -9.34
C GLY A 62 26.74 22.35 -9.31
N ALA A 63 27.33 21.86 -8.22
CA ALA A 63 28.76 21.64 -8.07
C ALA A 63 29.23 20.31 -8.70
N VAL A 64 28.30 19.43 -9.09
CA VAL A 64 28.59 18.07 -9.56
C VAL A 64 28.45 17.96 -11.06
N ASP A 65 29.52 17.49 -11.72
CA ASP A 65 29.45 17.03 -13.11
C ASP A 65 29.15 15.53 -13.11
N PHE A 66 27.90 15.17 -13.41
CA PHE A 66 27.43 13.79 -13.43
C PHE A 66 28.20 12.89 -14.40
N ASP A 67 28.72 13.45 -15.51
CA ASP A 67 29.49 12.70 -16.51
C ASP A 67 30.90 12.33 -16.00
N SER A 68 31.36 13.03 -14.95
CA SER A 68 32.66 12.81 -14.32
C SER A 68 32.62 11.88 -13.10
N THR A 69 31.43 11.39 -12.73
CA THR A 69 31.23 10.53 -11.56
C THR A 69 32.01 9.22 -11.69
N PRO A 70 32.78 8.79 -10.67
CA PRO A 70 33.47 7.51 -10.69
C PRO A 70 32.51 6.34 -10.93
N LYS A 71 32.94 5.31 -11.67
CA LYS A 71 32.09 4.17 -12.08
C LYS A 71 31.42 3.40 -10.95
N ASN A 72 31.94 3.52 -9.73
CA ASN A 72 31.50 2.85 -8.53
C ASN A 72 30.68 3.76 -7.60
N ILE A 73 30.34 4.97 -8.06
CA ILE A 73 29.46 5.91 -7.39
C ILE A 73 28.37 6.26 -8.39
N ASP A 74 27.12 6.12 -7.98
CA ASP A 74 25.95 6.51 -8.78
C ASP A 74 25.21 7.63 -8.06
N VAL A 75 25.07 8.79 -8.69
CA VAL A 75 24.33 9.91 -8.10
C VAL A 75 22.87 9.79 -8.51
N SER A 76 22.05 9.34 -7.57
CA SER A 76 20.60 9.18 -7.77
C SER A 76 19.88 10.48 -7.45
N VAL A 77 19.07 10.98 -8.38
CA VAL A 77 18.24 12.18 -8.19
C VAL A 77 16.82 11.78 -7.83
N GLU A 78 16.34 12.21 -6.67
CA GLU A 78 14.96 12.03 -6.18
C GLU A 78 14.52 10.55 -6.15
N LYS A 79 15.45 9.65 -5.75
CA LYS A 79 15.26 8.19 -5.80
C LYS A 79 13.98 7.74 -5.09
N TYR A 80 13.72 8.33 -3.93
CA TYR A 80 12.60 7.97 -3.05
C TYR A 80 11.44 8.96 -3.11
N SER A 81 11.43 9.91 -4.04
CA SER A 81 10.37 10.92 -4.16
C SER A 81 8.97 10.33 -4.29
N TRP A 82 8.87 9.12 -4.85
CA TRP A 82 7.62 8.39 -4.98
C TRP A 82 7.06 7.85 -3.66
N LEU A 83 7.90 7.70 -2.64
CA LEU A 83 7.50 7.42 -1.26
C LEU A 83 7.15 8.71 -0.51
N GLY A 84 7.12 9.85 -1.20
CA GLY A 84 6.93 11.16 -0.58
C GLY A 84 8.17 11.69 0.14
N VAL A 85 9.35 11.08 -0.06
CA VAL A 85 10.61 11.48 0.59
C VAL A 85 11.54 12.09 -0.45
N THR A 86 11.83 13.38 -0.32
CA THR A 86 12.72 14.14 -1.21
C THR A 86 14.19 13.99 -0.83
N ASP A 87 15.11 14.23 -1.77
CA ASP A 87 16.55 14.20 -1.44
C ASP A 87 16.94 15.24 -0.39
N LYS A 88 16.23 16.38 -0.34
CA LYS A 88 16.42 17.39 0.71
C LYS A 88 16.10 16.82 2.10
N GLU A 89 15.01 16.08 2.22
CA GLU A 89 14.60 15.43 3.47
C GLU A 89 15.58 14.32 3.85
N LEU A 90 16.02 13.49 2.89
CA LEU A 90 17.04 12.46 3.14
C LEU A 90 18.34 13.02 3.72
N VAL A 91 18.76 14.20 3.26
CA VAL A 91 20.02 14.83 3.70
C VAL A 91 19.86 15.61 5.00
N HIS A 92 18.74 16.32 5.21
CA HIS A 92 18.61 17.29 6.31
C HIS A 92 17.69 16.88 7.44
N ASP A 93 16.80 15.92 7.21
CA ASP A 93 15.87 15.45 8.22
C ASP A 93 16.36 14.10 8.77
N GLU A 94 16.84 14.13 10.02
CA GLU A 94 17.35 12.98 10.78
C GLU A 94 16.30 11.87 10.93
N THR A 95 15.03 12.16 10.65
CA THR A 95 13.97 11.17 10.59
C THR A 95 14.27 10.09 9.54
N TYR A 96 14.90 10.43 8.42
CA TYR A 96 15.08 9.53 7.27
C TYR A 96 16.45 8.88 7.14
N HIS A 97 17.41 9.26 7.98
CA HIS A 97 18.77 8.74 7.92
C HIS A 97 19.36 8.51 9.31
N TYR A 98 20.46 7.78 9.36
CA TYR A 98 21.33 7.73 10.52
C TYR A 98 22.77 8.06 10.06
N THR A 99 23.62 8.47 11.00
CA THR A 99 25.02 8.80 10.68
C THR A 99 25.95 7.70 11.15
N THR A 100 26.80 7.21 10.25
CA THR A 100 27.90 6.28 10.56
C THR A 100 29.18 6.81 9.92
N ASN A 101 30.29 6.80 10.67
CA ASN A 101 31.60 7.25 10.16
C ASN A 101 31.60 8.66 9.52
N GLY A 102 30.75 9.55 10.03
CA GLY A 102 30.64 10.93 9.58
C GLY A 102 29.89 11.11 8.26
N ILE A 103 29.16 10.10 7.78
CA ILE A 103 28.28 10.22 6.62
C ILE A 103 26.88 9.70 6.94
N LYS A 104 25.88 10.27 6.29
CA LYS A 104 24.47 9.90 6.42
C LYS A 104 24.18 8.68 5.56
N ILE A 105 23.40 7.75 6.09
CA ILE A 105 22.89 6.57 5.37
C ILE A 105 21.38 6.54 5.57
N VAL A 106 20.64 6.34 4.49
CA VAL A 106 19.19 6.22 4.54
C VAL A 106 18.78 5.05 5.44
N LYS A 107 17.72 5.25 6.22
CA LYS A 107 17.17 4.22 7.09
C LYS A 107 16.67 3.00 6.28
N PRO A 108 16.85 1.77 6.78
CA PRO A 108 16.47 0.54 6.09
C PRO A 108 14.97 0.45 5.76
N GLU A 109 14.10 1.10 6.54
CA GLU A 109 12.66 1.21 6.31
C GLU A 109 12.33 1.78 4.92
N ILE A 110 13.05 2.83 4.53
CA ILE A 110 12.84 3.54 3.27
C ILE A 110 13.37 2.71 2.10
N GLU A 111 14.54 2.10 2.26
CA GLU A 111 15.11 1.21 1.24
C GLU A 111 14.24 -0.03 1.05
N LEU A 112 13.72 -0.60 2.13
CA LEU A 112 12.83 -1.76 2.09
C LEU A 112 11.52 -1.42 1.37
N SER A 113 10.94 -0.24 1.64
CA SER A 113 9.74 0.26 0.95
C SER A 113 9.98 0.41 -0.55
N PHE A 114 11.13 0.98 -0.91
CA PHE A 114 11.51 1.18 -2.31
C PHE A 114 11.72 -0.15 -3.05
N LYS A 115 12.31 -1.14 -2.40
CA LYS A 115 12.51 -2.48 -2.98
C LYS A 115 11.20 -3.23 -3.16
N HIS A 116 10.32 -3.19 -2.15
CA HIS A 116 8.98 -3.79 -2.23
C HIS A 116 8.15 -3.27 -3.38
N ARG A 117 8.39 -2.02 -3.77
CA ARG A 117 7.77 -1.44 -4.95
C ARG A 117 8.35 -1.96 -6.27
N ARG A 118 9.67 -2.11 -6.36
CA ARG A 118 10.34 -2.45 -7.63
C ARG A 118 10.31 -3.94 -7.93
N LEU A 119 10.47 -4.77 -6.89
CA LEU A 119 10.58 -6.23 -6.93
C LEU A 119 11.44 -6.77 -8.07
N TRP A 120 12.58 -6.13 -8.31
CA TRP A 120 13.58 -6.72 -9.19
C TRP A 120 14.10 -8.03 -8.62
N GLU A 121 14.64 -8.90 -9.47
CA GLU A 121 15.16 -10.21 -9.05
C GLU A 121 16.19 -10.09 -7.92
N LYS A 122 17.07 -9.08 -7.98
CA LYS A 122 18.02 -8.78 -6.89
C LYS A 122 17.35 -8.20 -5.63
N ASP A 123 16.23 -7.50 -5.79
CA ASP A 123 15.52 -6.87 -4.68
C ASP A 123 14.79 -7.91 -3.84
N GLN A 124 14.33 -9.02 -4.41
CA GLN A 124 13.70 -10.12 -3.66
C GLN A 124 14.62 -10.64 -2.55
N ARG A 125 15.88 -10.93 -2.89
CA ARG A 125 16.88 -11.34 -1.90
C ARG A 125 17.20 -10.24 -0.90
N ASP A 126 17.30 -9.00 -1.35
CA ASP A 126 17.59 -7.87 -0.46
C ASP A 126 16.46 -7.62 0.53
N ILE A 127 15.20 -7.79 0.10
CA ILE A 127 14.00 -7.72 0.93
C ILE A 127 14.07 -8.77 2.03
N GLU A 128 14.29 -10.04 1.68
CA GLU A 128 14.41 -11.14 2.66
C GLU A 128 15.49 -10.85 3.70
N LEU A 129 16.66 -10.35 3.28
CA LEU A 129 17.76 -10.01 4.19
C LEU A 129 17.40 -8.87 5.14
N LEU A 130 16.76 -7.82 4.64
CA LEU A 130 16.31 -6.69 5.45
C LEU A 130 15.21 -7.11 6.44
N GLU A 131 14.25 -7.90 5.97
CA GLU A 131 13.16 -8.44 6.80
C GLU A 131 13.71 -9.29 7.95
N GLN A 132 14.51 -10.31 7.65
CA GLN A 132 15.09 -11.19 8.66
C GLN A 132 15.98 -10.46 9.66
N ARG A 133 16.62 -9.37 9.24
CA ARG A 133 17.50 -8.59 10.11
C ARG A 133 16.74 -7.67 11.04
N PHE A 134 15.69 -7.02 10.58
CA PHE A 134 15.11 -5.88 11.27
C PHE A 134 13.73 -6.13 11.86
N LEU A 135 12.93 -6.98 11.22
CA LEU A 135 11.59 -7.27 11.70
C LEU A 135 11.68 -8.27 12.85
N GLY A 136 11.22 -7.86 14.03
CA GLY A 136 11.32 -8.65 15.27
C GLY A 136 12.70 -8.66 15.92
N ALA A 137 13.65 -7.82 15.47
CA ALA A 137 14.97 -7.75 16.07
C ALA A 137 15.00 -6.86 17.33
N ASP A 138 15.46 -7.42 18.46
CA ASP A 138 15.57 -6.69 19.74
C ASP A 138 16.60 -5.54 19.73
N ASP A 139 17.50 -5.51 18.75
CA ASP A 139 18.64 -4.59 18.69
C ASP A 139 18.47 -3.42 17.69
N TYR A 140 17.31 -3.32 17.05
CA TYR A 140 16.97 -2.26 16.12
C TYR A 140 15.52 -1.81 16.33
N GLU A 141 15.33 -0.52 16.60
CA GLU A 141 13.99 0.06 16.79
C GLU A 141 13.43 0.44 15.42
N TRP A 142 12.64 -0.47 14.85
CA TRP A 142 12.01 -0.29 13.54
C TRP A 142 10.93 0.80 13.56
N ASP A 143 11.04 1.77 12.65
CA ASP A 143 10.10 2.88 12.55
C ASP A 143 9.07 2.65 11.43
N TRP A 144 7.94 2.03 11.79
CA TRP A 144 6.86 1.75 10.84
C TRP A 144 6.28 3.00 10.15
N SER A 145 6.52 4.20 10.66
CA SER A 145 6.06 5.45 10.02
C SER A 145 6.86 5.81 8.77
N LEU A 146 8.04 5.22 8.59
CA LEU A 146 8.92 5.43 7.43
C LEU A 146 8.75 4.33 6.37
N PHE A 147 7.98 3.30 6.70
CA PHE A 147 7.72 2.17 5.84
C PHE A 147 6.38 2.34 5.10
N SER A 148 6.36 2.19 3.78
CA SER A 148 5.13 2.26 2.97
C SER A 148 4.93 0.99 2.15
N TYR A 149 3.85 0.25 2.46
CA TYR A 149 3.38 -0.92 1.69
C TYR A 149 2.57 -0.55 0.43
N GLU A 150 2.20 0.72 0.25
CA GLU A 150 1.18 1.17 -0.70
C GLU A 150 1.53 0.91 -2.18
N PHE A 151 2.71 0.37 -2.47
CA PHE A 151 3.21 0.16 -3.82
C PHE A 151 3.58 -1.29 -4.13
N TYR A 152 2.98 -2.28 -3.47
CA TYR A 152 2.90 -3.64 -4.03
C TYR A 152 2.04 -3.57 -5.32
N PRO A 153 2.57 -3.79 -6.53
CA PRO A 153 1.68 -4.05 -7.65
C PRO A 153 1.17 -5.49 -7.51
N ASP A 154 -0.16 -5.65 -7.52
CA ASP A 154 -0.84 -6.95 -7.34
C ASP A 154 -0.38 -8.03 -8.34
N PHE A 155 0.24 -7.65 -9.48
CA PHE A 155 0.81 -8.58 -10.46
C PHE A 155 2.04 -8.01 -11.16
N PHE A 156 3.07 -8.86 -11.31
CA PHE A 156 4.24 -8.62 -12.13
C PHE A 156 4.17 -9.42 -13.42
N ASP A 157 4.58 -8.80 -14.54
CA ASP A 157 4.91 -9.60 -15.72
C ASP A 157 6.17 -10.44 -15.45
N LYS A 158 6.51 -11.37 -16.35
CA LYS A 158 7.69 -12.25 -16.23
C LYS A 158 9.04 -11.49 -16.17
N ARG A 159 9.04 -10.15 -16.24
CA ARG A 159 10.21 -9.26 -16.24
C ARG A 159 10.27 -8.36 -15.00
N GLY A 160 9.33 -8.50 -14.05
CA GLY A 160 9.33 -7.69 -12.82
C GLY A 160 9.01 -6.21 -13.07
N LEU A 161 8.31 -5.90 -14.17
CA LEU A 161 7.76 -4.57 -14.42
C LEU A 161 6.28 -4.57 -14.03
N PRO A 162 5.74 -3.45 -13.47
CA PRO A 162 4.31 -3.30 -13.33
C PRO A 162 3.68 -3.45 -14.70
N GLU A 163 2.78 -4.43 -14.85
CA GLU A 163 2.11 -4.67 -16.11
C GLU A 163 1.32 -3.40 -16.42
N SER A 164 1.73 -2.65 -17.45
CA SER A 164 0.93 -1.54 -17.92
C SER A 164 -0.37 -2.15 -18.43
N LYS A 165 -1.44 -2.10 -17.64
CA LYS A 165 -2.79 -2.40 -18.14
C LYS A 165 -2.90 -1.66 -19.47
N LYS A 166 -3.05 -2.43 -20.57
CA LYS A 166 -3.50 -1.83 -21.83
C LYS A 166 -4.76 -1.07 -21.48
N LYS A 167 -4.76 0.25 -21.69
CA LYS A 167 -5.94 1.08 -21.48
C LYS A 167 -6.99 0.65 -22.50
N ASP A 168 -7.94 -0.17 -22.07
CA ASP A 168 -9.25 -0.20 -22.70
C ASP A 168 -10.01 1.03 -22.18
N TYR A 169 -10.14 2.04 -23.03
CA TYR A 169 -10.97 3.20 -22.74
C TYR A 169 -12.44 2.78 -22.75
N SER A 170 -13.14 3.05 -21.65
CA SER A 170 -14.60 3.05 -21.61
C SER A 170 -15.14 4.12 -22.59
N LEU A 171 -16.26 3.84 -23.26
CA LEU A 171 -17.02 4.78 -24.10
C LEU A 171 -17.30 6.13 -23.39
N ILE A 172 -17.26 6.17 -22.05
CA ILE A 172 -17.45 7.38 -21.25
C ILE A 172 -16.16 8.22 -21.17
N ALA A 173 -15.00 7.57 -21.10
CA ALA A 173 -13.72 8.25 -21.20
C ALA A 173 -13.53 8.84 -22.61
N GLU A 174 -14.05 8.14 -23.64
CA GLU A 174 -14.13 8.62 -25.01
C GLU A 174 -15.04 9.87 -25.12
N ALA A 175 -16.21 9.84 -24.47
CA ALA A 175 -17.16 10.95 -24.45
C ALA A 175 -16.64 12.20 -23.70
N GLU A 176 -15.90 12.01 -22.61
CA GLU A 176 -15.32 13.11 -21.82
C GLU A 176 -14.18 13.81 -22.55
N VAL A 177 -13.35 13.05 -23.29
CA VAL A 177 -12.34 13.59 -24.18
C VAL A 177 -12.99 14.39 -25.33
N THR A 178 -14.03 13.86 -25.98
CA THR A 178 -14.79 14.59 -27.03
C THR A 178 -15.49 15.85 -26.49
N LEU A 179 -16.01 15.81 -25.25
CA LEU A 179 -16.62 16.96 -24.56
C LEU A 179 -15.63 18.11 -24.38
N ARG A 180 -14.38 17.76 -24.05
CA ARG A 180 -13.32 18.70 -23.74
C ARG A 180 -12.68 19.30 -25.00
N GLU A 181 -12.67 18.56 -26.12
CA GLU A 181 -12.01 18.97 -27.38
C GLU A 181 -12.98 19.58 -28.43
N GLU A 182 -14.23 19.11 -28.52
CA GLU A 182 -15.16 19.48 -29.62
C GLU A 182 -16.43 20.23 -29.16
N GLY A 183 -16.74 20.21 -27.85
CA GLY A 183 -17.80 21.00 -27.24
C GLY A 183 -19.18 20.35 -27.12
N VAL A 184 -20.01 20.97 -26.27
CA VAL A 184 -21.15 20.36 -25.55
C VAL A 184 -22.31 19.83 -26.43
N VAL A 185 -22.48 20.33 -27.67
CA VAL A 185 -23.63 19.98 -28.52
C VAL A 185 -23.40 18.67 -29.32
N ALA A 186 -22.15 18.36 -29.68
CA ALA A 186 -21.80 17.12 -30.36
C ALA A 186 -21.90 15.91 -29.40
N THR A 187 -21.40 16.06 -28.18
CA THR A 187 -21.47 15.03 -27.13
C THR A 187 -22.90 14.77 -26.64
N ALA A 188 -23.78 15.78 -26.70
CA ALA A 188 -25.19 15.61 -26.36
C ALA A 188 -25.98 14.74 -27.37
N ARG A 189 -25.62 14.71 -28.67
CA ARG A 189 -26.28 13.84 -29.68
C ARG A 189 -25.90 12.37 -29.54
N ALA A 190 -24.66 12.09 -29.11
CA ALA A 190 -24.21 10.72 -28.82
C ALA A 190 -24.77 10.21 -27.49
N GLY A 191 -24.85 11.06 -26.46
CA GLY A 191 -25.36 10.70 -25.12
C GLY A 191 -26.88 10.48 -25.03
N PHE A 192 -27.71 11.20 -25.80
CA PHE A 192 -29.17 11.11 -25.69
C PHE A 192 -29.77 9.87 -26.39
N GLY A 193 -29.09 9.31 -27.40
CA GLY A 193 -29.53 8.11 -28.12
C GLY A 193 -29.46 6.82 -27.29
N LEU A 194 -28.63 6.80 -26.24
CA LEU A 194 -28.44 5.66 -25.34
C LEU A 194 -29.37 5.70 -24.11
N ILE A 195 -29.72 6.89 -23.64
CA ILE A 195 -30.41 7.06 -22.36
C ILE A 195 -31.95 7.02 -22.52
N SER A 196 -32.55 7.46 -23.63
CA SER A 196 -34.04 7.43 -23.79
C SER A 196 -34.61 6.09 -24.27
N ARG A 197 -33.80 5.17 -24.78
CA ARG A 197 -34.28 3.84 -25.23
C ARG A 197 -34.42 2.83 -24.10
N LYS A 198 -33.61 2.97 -23.04
CA LYS A 198 -33.74 2.12 -21.84
C LYS A 198 -34.62 2.75 -20.77
N LEU A 199 -34.70 4.08 -20.75
CA LEU A 199 -35.69 4.78 -19.97
C LEU A 199 -37.07 4.71 -20.64
N GLY A 200 -37.82 3.63 -20.42
CA GLY A 200 -39.28 3.74 -20.32
C GLY A 200 -39.65 4.43 -19.00
N ILE A 201 -39.22 5.68 -18.79
CA ILE A 201 -39.25 6.48 -17.55
C ILE A 201 -40.54 6.19 -16.74
N SER A 202 -40.46 5.88 -15.44
CA SER A 202 -40.33 6.93 -14.42
C SER A 202 -39.75 6.48 -13.10
N THR A 203 -38.88 7.34 -12.57
CA THR A 203 -38.32 7.29 -11.22
C THR A 203 -39.20 8.14 -10.29
N PRO A 204 -39.68 7.58 -9.17
CA PRO A 204 -39.40 8.25 -7.89
C PRO A 204 -39.31 7.37 -6.62
N LYS A 205 -38.32 7.79 -5.79
CA LYS A 205 -38.25 8.01 -4.32
C LYS A 205 -38.49 6.87 -3.30
N PHE A 206 -37.48 6.73 -2.44
CA PHE A 206 -37.32 5.82 -1.30
C PHE A 206 -37.22 6.60 0.02
N VAL A 207 -37.84 6.09 1.10
CA VAL A 207 -37.46 6.27 2.52
C VAL A 207 -37.97 5.05 3.32
N GLY A 208 -37.13 4.44 4.16
CA GLY A 208 -37.55 3.59 5.29
C GLY A 208 -36.58 2.45 5.63
N SER A 209 -36.07 2.45 6.88
CA SER A 209 -35.30 1.37 7.52
C SER A 209 -35.89 -0.02 7.22
N ARG A 210 -35.06 -0.96 6.77
CA ARG A 210 -35.49 -2.33 6.41
C ARG A 210 -34.69 -3.38 7.15
N THR A 211 -35.31 -3.98 8.17
CA THR A 211 -35.16 -5.42 8.39
C THR A 211 -36.03 -6.12 7.34
N ARG A 212 -35.40 -6.68 6.30
CA ARG A 212 -36.10 -7.40 5.25
C ARG A 212 -36.48 -8.78 5.78
N GLY A 213 -37.78 -9.10 5.75
CA GLY A 213 -38.27 -10.41 6.18
C GLY A 213 -37.60 -11.53 5.39
N LYS A 214 -37.03 -12.50 6.10
CA LYS A 214 -36.42 -13.72 5.58
C LYS A 214 -37.29 -14.32 4.47
N SER A 215 -36.76 -14.37 3.25
CA SER A 215 -37.35 -15.21 2.19
C SER A 215 -36.72 -16.59 2.28
N ASP A 216 -37.55 -17.63 2.36
CA ASP A 216 -37.16 -19.06 2.39
C ASP A 216 -36.53 -19.52 1.04
N LYS A 217 -35.44 -18.88 0.59
CA LYS A 217 -34.62 -19.40 -0.49
C LYS A 217 -33.53 -20.29 0.11
N SER A 218 -33.55 -21.55 -0.30
CA SER A 218 -32.57 -22.55 0.05
C SER A 218 -31.21 -22.19 -0.58
N GLY A 219 -30.24 -21.88 0.28
CA GLY A 219 -28.85 -21.57 -0.07
C GLY A 219 -28.46 -20.10 0.15
N ASP A 220 -28.80 -19.52 1.31
CA ASP A 220 -28.33 -18.17 1.68
C ASP A 220 -26.85 -18.23 2.07
N GLU A 221 -25.97 -18.25 1.07
CA GLU A 221 -24.55 -17.97 1.27
C GLU A 221 -24.43 -16.48 1.59
N THR A 222 -24.31 -16.15 2.88
CA THR A 222 -24.04 -14.78 3.32
C THR A 222 -22.56 -14.48 3.12
N LEU A 223 -22.25 -13.34 2.49
CA LEU A 223 -20.87 -12.85 2.42
C LEU A 223 -20.56 -11.98 3.62
N TYR A 224 -19.41 -12.18 4.25
CA TYR A 224 -18.99 -11.42 5.41
C TYR A 224 -17.88 -10.44 5.09
N PHE A 225 -18.08 -9.19 5.48
CA PHE A 225 -17.09 -8.13 5.42
C PHE A 225 -16.73 -7.70 6.85
N VAL A 226 -15.46 -7.38 7.05
CA VAL A 226 -14.92 -6.88 8.32
C VAL A 226 -14.44 -5.45 8.10
N ILE A 227 -15.11 -4.49 8.71
CA ILE A 227 -14.69 -3.09 8.71
C ILE A 227 -13.82 -2.84 9.94
N TRP A 228 -12.60 -2.36 9.72
CA TRP A 228 -11.57 -2.25 10.74
C TRP A 228 -11.65 -0.91 11.51
N PRO A 229 -11.15 -0.83 12.76
CA PRO A 229 -11.15 0.37 13.59
C PRO A 229 -10.56 1.63 12.94
N THR A 230 -9.65 1.46 11.97
CA THR A 230 -8.99 2.55 11.23
C THR A 230 -9.98 3.50 10.52
N VAL A 231 -11.21 3.05 10.29
CA VAL A 231 -12.32 3.81 9.68
C VAL A 231 -13.54 3.92 10.60
N SER A 232 -13.35 3.86 11.92
CA SER A 232 -14.44 3.88 12.89
C SER A 232 -15.41 5.05 12.73
N ASP A 233 -14.92 6.24 12.38
CA ASP A 233 -15.74 7.43 12.08
C ASP A 233 -16.65 7.25 10.84
N TYR A 234 -16.41 6.24 10.00
CA TYR A 234 -17.09 5.99 8.74
C TYR A 234 -17.83 4.65 8.67
N PHE A 235 -17.93 3.90 9.77
CA PHE A 235 -18.62 2.62 9.82
C PHE A 235 -20.01 2.66 9.18
N ASP A 236 -20.88 3.57 9.62
CA ASP A 236 -22.24 3.69 9.08
C ASP A 236 -22.25 3.97 7.58
N SER A 237 -21.33 4.81 7.10
CA SER A 237 -21.26 5.18 5.68
C SER A 237 -20.75 4.02 4.81
N ILE A 238 -19.84 3.20 5.32
CA ILE A 238 -19.36 1.99 4.64
C ILE A 238 -20.46 0.93 4.63
N VAL A 239 -21.19 0.75 5.73
CA VAL A 239 -22.35 -0.16 5.81
C VAL A 239 -23.43 0.24 4.81
N ASP A 240 -23.82 1.53 4.79
CA ASP A 240 -24.79 2.05 3.82
C ASP A 240 -24.34 1.81 2.38
N ARG A 241 -23.03 1.91 2.13
CA ARG A 241 -22.44 1.63 0.81
C ARG A 241 -22.59 0.17 0.43
N LEU A 242 -22.25 -0.75 1.34
CA LEU A 242 -22.42 -2.19 1.16
C LEU A 242 -23.90 -2.55 0.96
N ASP A 243 -24.82 -1.96 1.73
CA ASP A 243 -26.26 -2.19 1.57
C ASP A 243 -26.76 -1.75 0.20
N SER A 244 -26.29 -0.60 -0.28
CA SER A 244 -26.69 -0.08 -1.58
C SER A 244 -26.22 -0.93 -2.77
N GLU A 245 -25.09 -1.65 -2.63
CA GLU A 245 -24.44 -2.38 -3.71
C GLU A 245 -24.72 -3.88 -3.65
N LEU A 246 -24.78 -4.47 -2.45
CA LEU A 246 -24.93 -5.91 -2.22
C LEU A 246 -26.20 -6.28 -1.45
N GLY A 247 -26.81 -5.35 -0.71
CA GLY A 247 -27.91 -5.66 0.21
C GLY A 247 -27.40 -6.27 1.50
N VAL A 248 -27.46 -5.49 2.58
CA VAL A 248 -26.99 -5.92 3.90
C VAL A 248 -28.08 -6.76 4.58
N VAL A 249 -27.69 -7.93 5.06
CA VAL A 249 -28.56 -8.86 5.79
C VAL A 249 -28.33 -8.82 7.30
N SER A 250 -27.10 -8.50 7.72
CA SER A 250 -26.73 -8.36 9.14
C SER A 250 -25.61 -7.33 9.32
N VAL A 251 -25.63 -6.67 10.48
CA VAL A 251 -24.55 -5.78 10.95
C VAL A 251 -24.34 -6.07 12.43
N GLU A 252 -23.11 -6.35 12.82
CA GLU A 252 -22.71 -6.62 14.20
C GLU A 252 -21.44 -5.83 14.53
N ILE A 253 -21.35 -5.31 15.75
CA ILE A 253 -20.12 -4.69 16.26
C ILE A 253 -19.51 -5.68 17.25
N MET A 254 -18.29 -6.11 16.96
CA MET A 254 -17.54 -7.05 17.79
C MET A 254 -16.40 -6.28 18.48
N ASN A 255 -16.31 -6.41 19.81
CA ASN A 255 -15.22 -5.86 20.60
C ASN A 255 -14.20 -6.96 20.87
N LEU A 256 -13.00 -6.81 20.31
CA LEU A 256 -11.92 -7.81 20.37
C LEU A 256 -10.97 -7.60 21.56
N GLY A 257 -11.06 -6.47 22.26
CA GLY A 257 -10.13 -6.11 23.35
C GLY A 257 -8.66 -6.31 22.97
N ASP A 258 -7.93 -7.08 23.78
CA ASP A 258 -6.51 -7.40 23.56
C ASP A 258 -6.29 -8.46 22.46
N GLU A 259 -7.35 -9.09 21.93
CA GLU A 259 -7.27 -10.18 20.94
C GLU A 259 -7.27 -9.69 19.49
N VAL A 260 -7.39 -8.37 19.25
CA VAL A 260 -7.41 -7.79 17.89
C VAL A 260 -6.21 -8.22 17.04
N GLY A 261 -5.03 -8.36 17.64
CA GLY A 261 -3.84 -8.83 16.94
C GLY A 261 -3.95 -10.28 16.47
N GLN A 262 -4.50 -11.18 17.30
CA GLN A 262 -4.71 -12.58 16.94
C GLN A 262 -5.83 -12.71 15.90
N PHE A 263 -6.88 -11.91 16.02
CA PHE A 263 -7.97 -11.87 15.05
C PHE A 263 -7.46 -11.47 13.66
N VAL A 264 -6.54 -10.50 13.57
CA VAL A 264 -5.89 -10.14 12.30
C VAL A 264 -4.97 -11.26 11.79
N ASP A 265 -4.23 -11.96 12.66
CA ASP A 265 -3.46 -13.15 12.23
C ASP A 265 -4.36 -14.19 11.56
N ASP A 266 -5.46 -14.54 12.24
CA ASP A 266 -6.38 -15.58 11.78
C ASP A 266 -7.09 -15.15 10.49
N MET A 267 -7.51 -13.89 10.38
CA MET A 267 -8.19 -13.37 9.19
C MET A 267 -7.31 -13.47 7.93
N TYR A 268 -6.00 -13.27 8.05
CA TYR A 268 -5.10 -13.16 6.91
C TYR A 268 -4.19 -14.37 6.67
N ALA A 269 -4.29 -15.42 7.50
CA ALA A 269 -3.41 -16.59 7.46
C ALA A 269 -3.40 -17.36 6.12
N VAL A 270 -4.45 -17.24 5.31
CA VAL A 270 -4.60 -18.01 4.06
C VAL A 270 -3.89 -17.37 2.87
N ASN A 271 -3.80 -16.03 2.84
CA ASN A 271 -3.53 -15.30 1.59
C ASN A 271 -2.44 -14.23 1.70
N GLU A 272 -1.96 -13.91 2.89
CA GLU A 272 -0.96 -12.84 3.06
C GLU A 272 0.37 -13.35 3.62
N SER A 273 1.45 -12.64 3.30
CA SER A 273 2.74 -12.90 3.91
C SER A 273 2.69 -12.52 5.39
N GLU A 274 3.35 -13.30 6.25
CA GLU A 274 3.50 -13.03 7.70
C GLU A 274 3.83 -11.56 7.99
N ARG A 275 4.64 -10.97 7.11
CA ARG A 275 5.02 -9.56 7.18
C ARG A 275 3.88 -8.56 6.98
N LEU A 276 3.01 -8.79 5.98
CA LEU A 276 1.85 -7.92 5.75
C LEU A 276 0.89 -8.01 6.94
N ILE A 277 0.74 -9.22 7.49
CA ILE A 277 -0.08 -9.49 8.66
C ILE A 277 0.45 -8.72 9.89
N GLU A 278 1.76 -8.76 10.16
CA GLU A 278 2.37 -7.99 11.25
C GLU A 278 2.13 -6.49 11.14
N TYR A 279 2.28 -5.92 9.93
CA TYR A 279 2.00 -4.51 9.70
C TYR A 279 0.53 -4.16 9.92
N LYS A 280 -0.37 -4.99 9.40
CA LYS A 280 -1.82 -4.85 9.61
C LYS A 280 -2.17 -4.86 11.09
N LYS A 281 -1.62 -5.81 11.84
CA LYS A 281 -1.79 -5.89 13.30
C LYS A 281 -1.36 -4.63 14.00
N TYR A 282 -0.15 -4.15 13.71
CA TYR A 282 0.36 -2.92 14.32
C TYR A 282 -0.60 -1.75 14.10
N LYS A 283 -1.06 -1.54 12.86
CA LYS A 283 -1.95 -0.42 12.52
C LYS A 283 -3.35 -0.57 13.09
N ILE A 284 -3.96 -1.74 12.91
CA ILE A 284 -5.33 -2.02 13.37
C ILE A 284 -5.40 -1.91 14.90
N ASN A 285 -4.40 -2.44 15.62
CA ASN A 285 -4.37 -2.39 17.08
C ASN A 285 -4.20 -0.97 17.65
N ASP A 286 -3.52 -0.08 16.92
CA ASP A 286 -3.34 1.32 17.34
C ASP A 286 -4.64 2.14 17.21
N ASP A 287 -5.48 1.80 16.22
CA ASP A 287 -6.71 2.54 15.91
C ASP A 287 -7.93 2.08 16.74
N GLY A 288 -7.91 0.89 17.35
CA GLY A 288 -8.93 0.46 18.31
C GLY A 288 -9.21 -1.04 18.32
N ASP A 289 -10.24 -1.44 19.09
CA ASP A 289 -10.60 -2.84 19.37
C ASP A 289 -11.98 -3.24 18.83
N ASN A 290 -12.75 -2.29 18.27
CA ASN A 290 -14.09 -2.56 17.74
C ASN A 290 -14.05 -2.72 16.22
N VAL A 291 -14.45 -3.88 15.73
CA VAL A 291 -14.67 -4.16 14.30
C VAL A 291 -16.17 -4.21 13.99
N VAL A 292 -16.55 -3.87 12.77
CA VAL A 292 -17.93 -4.07 12.29
C VAL A 292 -17.97 -5.22 11.32
N ILE A 293 -18.75 -6.25 11.67
CA ILE A 293 -19.02 -7.41 10.83
C ILE A 293 -20.30 -7.14 10.05
N VAL A 294 -20.21 -7.19 8.73
CA VAL A 294 -21.33 -6.92 7.82
C VAL A 294 -21.60 -8.16 6.98
N GLY A 295 -22.76 -8.78 7.17
CA GLY A 295 -23.26 -9.83 6.30
C GLY A 295 -24.03 -9.21 5.13
N THR A 296 -23.74 -9.61 3.90
CA THR A 296 -24.47 -9.16 2.70
C THR A 296 -25.01 -10.33 1.89
N GLU A 297 -25.97 -10.06 1.00
CA GLU A 297 -26.27 -10.98 -0.10
C GLU A 297 -25.04 -11.04 -1.04
N PRO A 298 -24.77 -12.18 -1.69
CA PRO A 298 -23.68 -12.28 -2.64
C PRO A 298 -24.06 -11.56 -3.95
N PRO A 299 -23.12 -10.82 -4.58
CA PRO A 299 -23.39 -10.29 -5.90
C PRO A 299 -23.53 -11.46 -6.87
N VAL A 300 -24.62 -11.49 -7.62
CA VAL A 300 -24.84 -12.52 -8.64
C VAL A 300 -24.84 -11.92 -10.04
N ASN A 301 -24.16 -12.58 -10.97
CA ASN A 301 -24.13 -12.21 -12.37
C ASN A 301 -25.47 -12.53 -13.07
N GLU A 302 -25.53 -12.30 -14.39
CA GLU A 302 -26.75 -12.56 -15.18
C GLU A 302 -27.19 -14.04 -15.20
N TYR A 303 -26.32 -14.97 -14.82
CA TYR A 303 -26.57 -16.40 -14.71
C TYR A 303 -26.97 -16.83 -13.29
N GLY A 304 -26.95 -15.93 -12.31
CA GLY A 304 -27.21 -16.24 -10.91
C GLY A 304 -26.00 -16.85 -10.18
N GLU A 305 -24.81 -16.81 -10.78
CA GLU A 305 -23.55 -17.25 -10.17
C GLU A 305 -22.87 -16.05 -9.49
N ILE A 306 -22.03 -16.30 -8.49
CA ILE A 306 -21.36 -15.22 -7.76
C ILE A 306 -20.38 -14.47 -8.66
N ASP A 307 -20.46 -13.15 -8.63
CA ASP A 307 -19.62 -12.25 -9.42
C ASP A 307 -18.41 -11.80 -8.58
N GLU A 308 -17.35 -12.61 -8.59
CA GLU A 308 -16.08 -12.34 -7.87
C GLU A 308 -15.40 -11.05 -8.36
N ASP A 309 -15.49 -10.73 -9.65
CA ASP A 309 -14.97 -9.50 -10.22
C ASP A 309 -15.68 -8.27 -9.63
N GLN A 310 -17.01 -8.36 -9.44
CA GLN A 310 -17.79 -7.33 -8.77
C GLN A 310 -17.37 -7.17 -7.30
N LEU A 311 -17.08 -8.26 -6.58
CA LEU A 311 -16.59 -8.21 -5.19
C LEU A 311 -15.27 -7.45 -5.09
N SER A 312 -14.27 -7.86 -5.85
CA SER A 312 -12.94 -7.24 -5.81
C SER A 312 -12.99 -5.77 -6.26
N SER A 313 -13.80 -5.46 -7.27
CA SER A 313 -14.03 -4.09 -7.75
C SER A 313 -14.71 -3.22 -6.69
N LEU A 314 -15.76 -3.72 -6.03
CA LEU A 314 -16.45 -3.02 -4.95
C LEU A 314 -15.52 -2.77 -3.76
N LYS A 315 -14.72 -3.77 -3.38
CA LYS A 315 -13.71 -3.66 -2.32
C LYS A 315 -12.75 -2.51 -2.55
N ASN A 316 -12.14 -2.49 -3.73
CA ASN A 316 -11.21 -1.43 -4.11
C ASN A 316 -11.87 -0.07 -4.27
N LYS A 317 -13.12 -0.02 -4.72
CA LYS A 317 -13.90 1.23 -4.83
C LYS A 317 -14.16 1.85 -3.46
N ILE A 318 -14.63 1.07 -2.50
CA ILE A 318 -14.86 1.54 -1.12
C ILE A 318 -13.53 1.98 -0.50
N ARG A 319 -12.46 1.19 -0.60
CA ARG A 319 -11.14 1.59 -0.08
C ARG A 319 -10.68 2.94 -0.64
N ARG A 320 -10.81 3.17 -1.95
CA ARG A 320 -10.45 4.45 -2.58
C ARG A 320 -11.30 5.62 -2.12
N GLU A 321 -12.58 5.38 -1.85
CA GLU A 321 -13.51 6.41 -1.37
C GLU A 321 -13.12 6.89 0.03
N TYR A 322 -12.74 5.96 0.92
CA TYR A 322 -12.43 6.29 2.32
C TYR A 322 -10.95 6.56 2.61
N TYR A 323 -10.05 6.17 1.71
CA TYR A 323 -8.60 6.38 1.85
C TYR A 323 -8.18 7.83 2.18
N PRO A 324 -8.75 8.89 1.56
CA PRO A 324 -8.37 10.26 1.90
C PRO A 324 -8.71 10.71 3.32
N TYR A 325 -9.53 9.94 4.04
CA TYR A 325 -10.07 10.29 5.35
C TYR A 325 -9.49 9.48 6.50
N VAL A 326 -8.68 8.46 6.19
CA VAL A 326 -7.95 7.67 7.18
C VAL A 326 -6.52 8.16 7.31
N SER A 327 -5.83 7.72 8.37
CA SER A 327 -4.38 7.90 8.49
C SER A 327 -3.69 7.46 7.19
N LYS A 328 -2.69 8.24 6.76
CA LYS A 328 -1.81 7.84 5.65
C LYS A 328 -1.30 6.43 5.97
N ASP A 329 -1.30 5.54 4.96
CA ASP A 329 -0.90 4.13 5.05
C ASP A 329 -1.96 3.10 5.50
N SER A 330 -3.26 3.45 5.47
CA SER A 330 -4.36 2.55 5.89
C SER A 330 -5.23 2.00 4.76
N PHE A 331 -4.85 2.12 3.47
CA PHE A 331 -5.70 1.68 2.33
C PHE A 331 -6.25 0.25 2.48
N HIS A 332 -5.36 -0.71 2.79
CA HIS A 332 -5.73 -2.12 2.97
C HIS A 332 -6.31 -2.42 4.36
N ASN A 333 -6.31 -1.43 5.26
CA ASN A 333 -6.79 -1.53 6.63
C ASN A 333 -8.14 -0.84 6.82
N ILE A 334 -8.79 -0.37 5.75
CA ILE A 334 -10.16 0.19 5.78
C ILE A 334 -11.16 -0.93 6.06
N PHE A 335 -11.15 -1.97 5.23
CA PHE A 335 -11.99 -3.15 5.44
C PHE A 335 -11.45 -4.37 4.68
N HIS A 336 -11.78 -5.55 5.19
CA HIS A 336 -11.54 -6.86 4.61
C HIS A 336 -12.86 -7.48 4.15
N GLY A 337 -12.78 -8.31 3.12
CA GLY A 337 -13.91 -9.02 2.55
C GLY A 337 -13.42 -9.97 1.46
N PRO A 338 -14.21 -11.01 1.16
CA PRO A 338 -13.81 -12.10 0.29
C PRO A 338 -13.57 -11.62 -1.15
N ASP A 339 -12.52 -12.13 -1.77
CA ASP A 339 -12.31 -12.14 -3.21
C ASP A 339 -12.90 -13.41 -3.87
N SER A 340 -13.19 -14.46 -3.07
CA SER A 340 -13.80 -15.72 -3.53
C SER A 340 -14.71 -16.36 -2.48
N LEU A 341 -15.48 -17.37 -2.89
CA LEU A 341 -16.29 -18.17 -1.96
C LEU A 341 -15.45 -18.92 -0.91
N ASP A 342 -14.32 -19.51 -1.33
CA ASP A 342 -13.42 -20.22 -0.42
C ASP A 342 -12.86 -19.27 0.66
N GLU A 343 -12.54 -18.03 0.28
CA GLU A 343 -12.12 -17.01 1.26
C GLU A 343 -13.28 -16.61 2.18
N ASN A 344 -14.52 -16.56 1.67
CA ASN A 344 -15.68 -16.30 2.52
C ASN A 344 -15.94 -17.43 3.53
N GLU A 345 -15.74 -18.69 3.15
CA GLU A 345 -15.80 -19.83 4.08
C GLU A 345 -14.75 -19.67 5.19
N TRP A 346 -13.51 -19.32 4.82
CA TRP A 346 -12.45 -19.02 5.80
C TRP A 346 -12.84 -17.89 6.75
N ILE A 347 -13.30 -16.76 6.22
CA ILE A 347 -13.75 -15.62 7.03
C ILE A 347 -14.88 -16.06 7.97
N THR A 348 -15.81 -16.88 7.50
CA THR A 348 -16.93 -17.39 8.31
C THR A 348 -16.43 -18.27 9.45
N ASP A 349 -15.47 -19.16 9.18
CA ASP A 349 -14.85 -20.02 10.20
C ASP A 349 -14.14 -19.17 11.26
N VAL A 350 -13.32 -18.20 10.85
CA VAL A 350 -12.64 -17.27 11.77
C VAL A 350 -13.66 -16.51 12.61
N LEU A 351 -14.71 -15.93 12.01
CA LEU A 351 -15.73 -15.20 12.76
C LEU A 351 -16.46 -16.07 13.79
N SER A 352 -16.63 -17.36 13.51
CA SER A 352 -17.29 -18.29 14.43
C SER A 352 -16.47 -18.60 15.70
N GLU A 353 -15.16 -18.40 15.66
CA GLU A 353 -14.27 -18.60 16.82
C GLU A 353 -14.29 -17.43 17.80
N TYR A 354 -14.74 -16.26 17.35
CA TYR A 354 -14.74 -14.99 18.12
C TYR A 354 -16.15 -14.53 18.56
N GLN A 355 -17.19 -15.34 18.30
CA GLN A 355 -18.57 -15.15 18.75
C GLN A 355 -18.92 -16.08 19.93
#